data_AF-A0AB35HC90-F1
#
_entry.id   AF-A0AB35HC90-F1
#
_cell.length_a   1.000
_cell.length_b   1.000
_cell.length_c   1.000
_cell.angle_alpha   90.00
_cell.angle_beta   90.00
_cell.angle_gamma   90.00
#
_symmetry.space_group_name_H-M   'P 1'
#
loop_
_entity.id
_entity.type
_entity.pdbx_description
1 polymer ?
#
loop_
_entity_poly.entity_id
_entity_poly.type
_entity_poly.pdbx_seq_one_letter_code
_entity_poly.pdbx_strand_id
1 'polypeptide(L)' 'TVTLDPKQLNSLALAYMGDAVYEEYIRHHVPLQGKTKPNRLHREAIRFVSAKAQAQVLKQMMNEDLLTE' A
#
# COMPACT_ATOMS: atom_id res chain seq x y z
N THR A 1 0.20 24.89 -11.77
CA THR A 1 -0.26 23.64 -11.12
C THR A 1 -0.32 23.90 -9.64
N VAL A 2 -1.44 23.61 -8.97
CA VAL A 2 -1.53 23.78 -7.52
C VAL A 2 -0.72 22.67 -6.86
N THR A 3 0.37 23.03 -6.19
CA THR A 3 1.15 22.11 -5.36
C THR A 3 0.49 22.07 -3.99
N LEU A 4 -0.17 20.97 -3.66
CA LEU A 4 -0.71 20.72 -2.31
C LEU A 4 0.44 20.28 -1.41
N ASP A 5 0.61 20.92 -0.25
CA ASP A 5 1.53 20.45 0.79
C ASP A 5 0.92 19.22 1.48
N PRO A 6 1.54 18.03 1.40
CA PRO A 6 1.02 16.83 2.04
C PRO A 6 0.85 16.99 3.56
N LYS A 7 1.64 17.85 4.20
CA LYS A 7 1.53 18.12 5.65
C LYS A 7 0.26 18.86 6.04
N GLN A 8 -0.43 19.48 5.07
CA GLN A 8 -1.69 20.19 5.28
C GLN A 8 -2.92 19.32 4.96
N LEU A 9 -2.71 18.12 4.43
CA LEU A 9 -3.80 17.18 4.15
C LEU A 9 -4.20 16.45 5.42
N ASN A 10 -5.51 16.23 5.59
CA ASN A 10 -6.01 15.39 6.66
C ASN A 10 -5.65 13.91 6.42
N SER A 11 -5.66 13.12 7.48
CA SER A 11 -5.28 11.70 7.43
C SER A 11 -6.10 10.88 6.44
N LEU A 12 -7.37 11.24 6.19
CA LEU A 12 -8.23 10.53 5.26
C LEU A 12 -7.84 10.79 3.80
N ALA A 13 -7.50 12.04 3.46
CA ALA A 13 -7.01 12.40 2.14
C ALA A 13 -5.64 11.74 1.86
N LEU A 14 -4.77 11.69 2.87
CA LEU A 14 -3.50 10.96 2.78
C LEU A 14 -3.72 9.45 2.60
N ALA A 15 -4.62 8.84 3.36
CA ALA A 15 -4.96 7.43 3.22
C ALA A 15 -5.57 7.10 1.85
N TYR A 16 -6.44 7.96 1.34
CA TYR A 16 -7.03 7.81 0.00
C TYR A 16 -5.96 7.78 -1.09
N MET A 17 -4.98 8.69 -1.03
CA MET A 17 -3.85 8.70 -1.95
C MET A 17 -2.93 7.49 -1.75
N GLY A 18 -2.60 7.16 -0.49
CA GLY A 18 -1.73 6.06 -0.13
C GLY A 18 -2.28 4.69 -0.57
N ASP A 19 -3.60 4.49 -0.50
CA ASP A 19 -4.26 3.27 -0.96
C ASP A 19 -4.06 3.07 -2.47
N ALA A 20 -4.24 4.13 -3.27
CA ALA A 20 -4.02 4.08 -4.71
C ALA A 20 -2.54 3.81 -5.06
N VAL A 21 -1.61 4.52 -4.41
CA VAL A 21 -0.17 4.33 -4.62
C VAL A 21 0.24 2.90 -4.27
N TYR A 22 -0.17 2.38 -3.12
CA TYR A 22 0.18 1.03 -2.69
C TYR A 22 -0.44 -0.05 -3.60
N GLU A 23 -1.70 0.12 -4.01
CA GLU A 23 -2.36 -0.79 -4.95
C GLU A 23 -1.62 -0.86 -6.30
N GLU A 24 -1.17 0.28 -6.84
CA GLU A 24 -0.36 0.33 -8.06
C GLU A 24 0.95 -0.47 -7.90
N TYR A 25 1.70 -0.23 -6.82
CA TYR A 25 2.94 -0.96 -6.53
C TYR A 25 2.69 -2.48 -6.46
N ILE A 26 1.65 -2.93 -5.78
CA ILE A 26 1.34 -4.36 -5.67
C ILE A 26 0.91 -4.95 -7.02
N ARG A 27 0.13 -4.22 -7.82
CA ARG A 27 -0.27 -4.67 -9.16
C ARG A 27 0.90 -4.77 -10.14
N HIS A 28 1.94 -3.97 -9.96
CA HIS A 28 3.20 -4.14 -10.68
C HIS A 28 4.06 -5.28 -10.10
N HIS A 29 4.10 -5.44 -8.78
CA HIS A 29 4.94 -6.42 -8.11
C HIS A 29 4.49 -7.87 -8.33
N VAL A 30 3.19 -8.16 -8.21
CA VAL A 30 2.66 -9.53 -8.22
C VAL A 30 2.88 -10.28 -9.56
N PRO A 31 2.69 -9.65 -10.74
CA PRO A 31 2.99 -10.30 -12.02
C PRO A 31 4.47 -10.66 -12.19
N LEU A 32 5.38 -9.84 -11.67
CA LEU A 32 6.83 -10.07 -11.74
C LEU A 32 7.26 -11.31 -10.95
N GLN A 33 6.42 -11.83 -10.05
CA GLN A 33 6.63 -13.11 -9.34
C GLN A 33 6.26 -14.35 -10.18
N GLY A 34 6.05 -14.20 -11.50
CA GLY A 34 5.73 -15.31 -12.41
C GLY A 34 4.26 -15.75 -12.40
N LYS A 35 3.37 -14.95 -11.81
CA LYS A 35 1.93 -15.24 -11.76
C LYS A 35 1.23 -14.55 -12.94
N THR A 36 0.52 -15.31 -13.77
CA THR A 36 -0.04 -14.76 -15.02
C THR A 36 -1.57 -14.86 -15.13
N LYS A 37 -2.23 -15.69 -14.31
CA LYS A 37 -3.69 -15.86 -14.36
C LYS A 37 -4.40 -14.76 -13.56
N PRO A 38 -5.37 -14.01 -14.12
CA PRO A 38 -6.05 -12.90 -13.44
C PRO A 38 -6.61 -13.23 -12.04
N ASN A 39 -7.31 -14.35 -11.89
CA ASN A 39 -7.84 -14.76 -10.58
C ASN A 39 -6.74 -15.02 -9.55
N ARG A 40 -5.57 -15.52 -9.98
CA ARG A 40 -4.42 -15.73 -9.10
C ARG A 40 -3.74 -14.40 -8.77
N LEU A 41 -3.61 -13.49 -9.74
CA LEU A 41 -3.08 -12.15 -9.54
C LEU A 41 -3.87 -11.41 -8.46
N HIS A 42 -5.20 -11.36 -8.59
CA HIS A 42 -6.07 -10.70 -7.63
C HIS A 42 -5.96 -11.31 -6.22
N ARG A 43 -6.05 -12.64 -6.12
CA ARG A 43 -5.94 -13.33 -4.83
C ARG A 43 -4.60 -13.07 -4.13
N GLU A 44 -3.53 -12.97 -4.90
CA GLU A 44 -2.21 -12.71 -4.36
C GLU A 44 -2.02 -11.24 -3.99
N ALA A 45 -2.57 -10.31 -4.77
CA ALA A 45 -2.60 -8.89 -4.42
C ALA A 45 -3.34 -8.65 -3.09
N ILE A 46 -4.48 -9.32 -2.85
CA ILE A 46 -5.23 -9.24 -1.57
C ILE A 46 -4.34 -9.53 -0.35
N ARG A 47 -3.37 -10.44 -0.48
CA ARG A 47 -2.45 -10.78 0.63
C ARG A 47 -1.57 -9.60 1.05
N PHE A 48 -1.39 -8.60 0.20
CA PHE A 48 -0.67 -7.38 0.49
C PHE A 48 -1.60 -6.23 0.87
N VAL A 49 -2.70 -6.06 0.12
CA VAL A 49 -3.54 -4.84 0.19
C VAL A 49 -4.69 -4.92 1.18
N SER A 50 -5.00 -6.10 1.72
CA SER A 50 -6.05 -6.21 2.75
C SER A 50 -5.72 -5.41 4.01
N ALA A 51 -6.73 -4.86 4.67
CA ALA A 51 -6.57 -4.11 5.92
C ALA A 51 -5.80 -4.89 6.99
N LYS A 52 -6.02 -6.21 7.08
CA LYS A 52 -5.29 -7.08 8.01
C LYS A 52 -3.79 -7.14 7.67
N ALA A 53 -3.45 -7.31 6.40
CA ALA A 53 -2.05 -7.36 5.97
C ALA A 53 -1.34 -6.02 6.21
N GLN A 54 -1.98 -4.91 5.83
CA GLN A 54 -1.44 -3.57 6.05
C GLN A 54 -1.23 -3.27 7.55
N ALA A 55 -2.19 -3.65 8.41
CA ALA A 55 -2.05 -3.50 9.87
C ALA A 55 -0.90 -4.33 10.45
N GLN A 56 -0.67 -5.54 9.94
CA GLN A 56 0.45 -6.38 10.36
C GLN A 56 1.80 -5.76 9.98
N VAL A 57 1.93 -5.28 8.74
CA VAL A 57 3.15 -4.62 8.26
C VAL A 57 3.40 -3.33 9.04
N LEU A 58 2.38 -2.50 9.25
CA LEU A 58 2.50 -1.26 10.03
C LEU A 58 3.00 -1.56 11.45
N LYS A 59 2.41 -2.56 12.12
CA LYS A 59 2.86 -2.98 13.46
C LYS A 59 4.32 -3.43 13.45
N GLN A 60 4.74 -4.17 12.42
CA GLN A 60 6.13 -4.60 12.28
C GLN A 60 7.07 -3.40 12.08
N MET A 61 6.73 -2.47 11.18
CA MET A 61 7.54 -1.27 10.92
C MET A 61 7.69 -0.38 12.16
N MET A 62 6.64 -0.28 12.98
CA MET A 62 6.71 0.42 14.27
C MET A 62 7.62 -0.31 15.27
N ASN A 63 7.55 -1.64 15.34
CA ASN A 63 8.41 -2.42 16.25
C ASN A 63 9.89 -2.40 15.86
N GLU A 64 10.18 -2.20 14.56
CA GLU A 64 11.53 -2.15 14.01
C GLU A 64 12.06 -0.70 13.90
N ASP A 65 11.36 0.29 14.47
CA ASP A 65 11.70 1.72 14.44
C ASP A 65 11.99 2.25 13.00
N LEU A 66 11.29 1.70 12.00
CA LEU A 66 11.47 2.07 10.59
C LEU A 66 10.77 3.38 10.20
N LEU A 67 9.82 3.84 11.03
CA LEU A 67 9.03 5.04 10.77
C LEU A 67 9.61 6.22 11.52
N THR A 68 9.88 7.31 10.80
CA THR A 68 10.22 8.60 11.39
C THR A 68 8.97 9.46 11.55
N GLU A 69 9.03 10.46 12.44
CA GLU A 69 8.01 11.52 12.54
C GLU A 69 7.95 12.41 11.29
#